data_AF-A0A925KEW1-F1
#
_entry.id   AF-A0A925KEW1-F1
#
_cell.length_a   1.000
_cell.length_b   1.000
_cell.length_c   1.000
_cell.angle_alpha   90.00
_cell.angle_beta   90.00
_cell.angle_gamma   90.00
#
_symmetry.space_group_name_H-M   'P 1'
#
loop_
_entity.id
_entity.type
_entity.pdbx_description
1 polymer ?
#
loop_
_entity_poly.entity_id
_entity_poly.type
_entity_poly.pdbx_seq_one_letter_code
_entity_poly.pdbx_strand_id
1 'polypeptide(L)'
;LAQPEAATLAPLAWLTGCWAAEGAETGSVEQWLEPAGATMLGVSRTVKGGKTVAHEFMQIRLNAEGRVVFIALPSGQTEASFLATTLTDSEVVFENALHDFPQRVIYRSLPGGRLVARIEGVRRGTARAVDFPMQRVSCNAPAAAPAGR
;
A
#
# COMPACT_ATOMS: atom_id res chain seq x y z
N LEU A 1 11.37 32.92 13.48
CA LEU A 1 11.00 31.53 13.83
C LEU A 1 10.55 30.87 12.54
N ALA A 2 11.27 29.86 12.05
CA ALA A 2 10.83 29.09 10.89
C ALA A 2 9.53 28.36 11.26
N GLN A 3 8.50 28.48 10.43
CA GLN A 3 7.30 27.67 10.60
C GLN A 3 7.68 26.21 10.33
N PRO A 4 7.13 25.23 11.08
CA PRO A 4 7.29 23.83 10.70
C PRO A 4 6.75 23.68 9.27
N GLU A 5 7.56 23.11 8.40
CA GLU A 5 7.15 22.79 7.04
C GLU A 5 5.86 21.97 7.14
N ALA A 6 4.79 22.44 6.49
CA ALA A 6 3.51 21.76 6.54
C ALA A 6 3.71 20.33 6.04
N ALA A 7 3.35 19.34 6.87
CA ALA A 7 3.44 17.94 6.49
C ALA A 7 2.73 17.75 5.15
N THR A 8 3.43 17.17 4.18
CA THR A 8 2.95 16.96 2.82
C THR A 8 3.12 15.51 2.43
N LEU A 9 2.29 15.05 1.49
CA LEU A 9 2.38 13.71 0.92
C LEU A 9 3.23 13.68 -0.36
N ALA A 10 3.78 14.83 -0.79
CA ALA A 10 4.61 14.91 -2.00
C ALA A 10 5.79 13.91 -2.03
N PRO A 11 6.49 13.61 -0.92
CA PRO A 11 7.54 12.59 -0.90
C PRO A 11 7.05 11.18 -1.25
N LEU A 12 5.74 10.90 -1.20
CA LEU A 12 5.16 9.61 -1.57
C LEU A 12 4.78 9.50 -3.05
N ALA A 13 5.08 10.51 -3.88
CA ALA A 13 4.77 10.47 -5.31
C ALA A 13 5.38 9.25 -6.03
N TRP A 14 6.46 8.67 -5.51
CA TRP A 14 7.03 7.44 -6.07
C TRP A 14 6.12 6.21 -5.95
N LEU A 15 5.16 6.21 -5.01
CA LEU A 15 4.21 5.12 -4.78
C LEU A 15 3.04 5.14 -5.77
N THR A 16 2.82 6.24 -6.49
CA THR A 16 1.66 6.41 -7.35
C THR A 16 1.69 5.47 -8.56
N GLY A 17 0.51 5.21 -9.13
CA GLY A 17 0.33 4.33 -10.28
C GLY A 17 -0.06 2.91 -9.88
N CYS A 18 0.18 1.96 -10.79
CA CYS A 18 -0.28 0.58 -10.64
C CYS A 18 0.88 -0.40 -10.51
N TRP A 19 0.70 -1.35 -9.59
CA TRP A 19 1.70 -2.29 -9.15
C TRP A 19 1.11 -3.70 -9.16
N ALA A 20 1.79 -4.63 -9.81
CA ALA A 20 1.43 -6.05 -9.78
C ALA A 20 2.48 -6.82 -9.00
N ALA A 21 2.06 -7.67 -8.06
CA ALA A 21 2.96 -8.57 -7.36
C ALA A 21 3.55 -9.61 -8.33
N GLU A 22 4.82 -9.96 -8.14
CA GLU A 22 5.50 -10.98 -8.95
C GLU A 22 4.76 -12.32 -8.86
N GLY A 23 4.42 -12.91 -10.02
CA GLY A 23 3.68 -14.16 -10.11
C GLY A 23 2.17 -14.07 -9.84
N ALA A 24 1.61 -12.87 -9.63
CA ALA A 24 0.17 -12.70 -9.46
C ALA A 24 -0.58 -12.90 -10.79
N GLU A 25 -1.80 -13.43 -10.70
CA GLU A 25 -2.67 -13.58 -11.87
C GLU A 25 -3.02 -12.21 -12.46
N THR A 26 -3.07 -12.12 -13.79
CA THR A 26 -3.41 -10.89 -14.50
C THR A 26 -4.69 -10.27 -13.96
N GLY A 27 -4.65 -8.96 -13.72
CA GLY A 27 -5.73 -8.23 -13.06
C GLY A 27 -5.52 -8.07 -11.55
N SER A 28 -4.65 -8.84 -10.91
CA SER A 28 -4.21 -8.57 -9.53
C SER A 28 -3.30 -7.35 -9.51
N VAL A 29 -3.81 -6.25 -8.97
CA VAL A 29 -3.14 -4.95 -9.03
C VAL A 29 -3.44 -4.17 -7.75
N GLU A 30 -2.43 -3.49 -7.24
CA GLU A 30 -2.54 -2.38 -6.30
C GLU A 30 -2.37 -1.07 -7.07
N GLN A 31 -3.25 -0.10 -6.83
CA GLN A 31 -3.25 1.20 -7.48
C GLN A 31 -3.29 2.32 -6.45
N TRP A 32 -2.44 3.32 -6.64
CA TRP A 32 -2.42 4.56 -5.86
C TRP A 32 -2.65 5.77 -6.77
N LEU A 33 -3.60 6.63 -6.38
CA LEU A 33 -3.77 7.94 -7.01
C LEU A 33 -2.67 8.90 -6.58
N GLU A 34 -2.44 9.92 -7.41
CA GLU A 34 -1.56 11.05 -7.08
C GLU A 34 -2.01 11.76 -5.79
N PRO A 35 -1.07 12.28 -4.98
CA PRO A 35 -1.41 13.10 -3.83
C PRO A 35 -2.25 14.33 -4.24
N ALA A 36 -3.43 14.48 -3.63
CA ALA A 36 -4.31 15.62 -3.82
C ALA A 36 -5.10 15.91 -2.52
N GLY A 37 -5.23 17.18 -2.16
CA GLY A 37 -6.03 17.59 -0.99
C GLY A 37 -5.59 16.94 0.33
N ALA A 38 -4.27 16.78 0.53
CA ALA A 38 -3.67 16.08 1.68
C ALA A 38 -4.11 14.60 1.83
N THR A 39 -4.48 13.98 0.72
CA THR A 39 -4.82 12.55 0.64
C THR A 39 -4.15 11.88 -0.55
N MET A 40 -3.88 10.59 -0.41
CA MET A 40 -3.69 9.64 -1.49
C MET A 40 -4.70 8.52 -1.28
N LEU A 41 -5.43 8.16 -2.32
CA LEU A 41 -6.40 7.07 -2.28
C LEU A 41 -5.83 5.86 -3.01
N GLY A 42 -6.00 4.69 -2.42
CA GLY A 42 -5.50 3.43 -2.94
C GLY A 42 -6.58 2.35 -3.01
N VAL A 43 -6.44 1.45 -3.96
CA VAL A 43 -7.26 0.23 -4.07
C VAL A 43 -6.38 -0.94 -4.48
N SER A 44 -6.62 -2.11 -3.90
CA SER A 44 -6.00 -3.35 -4.36
C SER A 44 -7.04 -4.42 -4.66
N ARG A 45 -6.71 -5.33 -5.57
CA ARG A 45 -7.48 -6.56 -5.79
C ARG A 45 -6.55 -7.74 -6.06
N THR A 46 -6.95 -8.91 -5.61
CA THR A 46 -6.33 -10.19 -5.93
C THR A 46 -7.29 -11.02 -6.77
N VAL A 47 -6.83 -11.46 -7.93
CA VAL A 47 -7.56 -12.35 -8.85
C VAL A 47 -6.99 -13.76 -8.72
N LYS A 48 -7.88 -14.75 -8.65
CA LYS A 48 -7.54 -16.18 -8.78
C LYS A 48 -8.62 -16.89 -9.60
N GLY A 49 -8.21 -17.63 -10.63
CA GLY A 49 -9.12 -18.35 -11.51
C GLY A 49 -10.13 -17.42 -12.20
N GLY A 50 -9.70 -16.23 -12.60
CA GLY A 50 -10.51 -15.21 -13.27
C GLY A 50 -11.51 -14.50 -12.37
N LYS A 51 -11.45 -14.67 -11.04
CA LYS A 51 -12.37 -14.05 -10.08
C LYS A 51 -11.61 -13.26 -9.03
N THR A 52 -12.15 -12.10 -8.64
CA THR A 52 -11.65 -11.38 -7.47
C THR A 52 -11.91 -12.20 -6.21
N VAL A 53 -10.85 -12.54 -5.48
CA VAL A 53 -10.92 -13.31 -4.23
C VAL A 53 -10.59 -12.48 -2.99
N ALA A 54 -9.97 -11.32 -3.17
CA ALA A 54 -9.72 -10.33 -2.12
C ALA A 54 -9.62 -8.93 -2.74
N HIS A 55 -9.95 -7.90 -1.95
CA HIS A 55 -9.72 -6.51 -2.31
C HIS A 55 -9.42 -5.68 -1.06
N GLU A 56 -8.95 -4.46 -1.26
CA GLU A 56 -8.68 -3.52 -0.17
C GLU A 56 -8.94 -2.10 -0.63
N PHE A 57 -9.51 -1.28 0.25
CA PHE A 57 -9.56 0.17 0.09
C PHE A 57 -8.55 0.80 1.05
N MET A 58 -7.75 1.73 0.56
CA MET A 58 -6.66 2.32 1.34
C MET A 58 -6.65 3.84 1.22
N GLN A 59 -6.13 4.50 2.25
CA GLN A 59 -5.86 5.92 2.26
C GLN A 59 -4.51 6.18 2.89
N ILE A 60 -3.77 7.14 2.35
CA ILE A 60 -2.70 7.81 3.08
C ILE A 60 -3.10 9.28 3.20
N ARG A 61 -3.20 9.80 4.42
CA ARG A 61 -3.65 11.17 4.65
C ARG A 61 -2.97 11.81 5.84
N LEU A 62 -3.13 13.13 5.99
CA LEU A 62 -2.83 13.80 7.24
C LEU A 62 -3.99 13.60 8.23
N ASN A 63 -3.68 13.27 9.47
CA ASN A 63 -4.65 13.27 10.56
C ASN A 63 -4.85 14.69 11.13
N ALA A 64 -5.70 14.83 12.16
CA ALA A 64 -6.01 16.12 12.77
C ALA A 64 -4.79 16.81 13.41
N GLU A 65 -3.76 16.05 13.77
CA GLU A 65 -2.49 16.57 14.31
C GLU A 65 -1.44 16.80 13.21
N GLY A 66 -1.80 16.67 11.93
CA GLY A 66 -0.89 16.86 10.80
C GLY A 66 0.11 15.71 10.58
N ARG A 67 -0.11 14.54 11.20
CA ARG A 67 0.73 13.36 10.97
C ARG A 67 0.23 12.52 9.82
N VAL A 68 1.15 11.95 9.05
CA VAL A 68 0.81 11.00 7.98
C VAL A 68 0.31 9.70 8.61
N VAL A 69 -0.86 9.23 8.16
CA VAL A 69 -1.49 7.99 8.57
C VAL A 69 -1.85 7.16 7.34
N PHE A 70 -1.56 5.86 7.39
CA PHE A 70 -2.05 4.85 6.47
C PHE A 70 -3.29 4.18 7.08
N ILE A 71 -4.35 4.09 6.29
CA ILE A 71 -5.63 3.48 6.66
C ILE A 71 -5.94 2.40 5.64
N ALA A 72 -6.20 1.19 6.12
CA ALA A 72 -6.46 0.01 5.31
C ALA A 72 -7.79 -0.63 5.70
N LEU A 73 -8.61 -0.94 4.70
CA LEU A 73 -9.85 -1.70 4.84
C LEU A 73 -9.83 -2.93 3.91
N PRO A 74 -9.28 -4.06 4.38
CA PRO A 74 -9.29 -5.31 3.62
C PRO A 74 -10.68 -5.92 3.54
N SER A 75 -10.97 -6.63 2.45
CA SER A 75 -12.23 -7.33 2.24
C SER A 75 -12.49 -8.35 3.34
N GLY A 76 -13.64 -8.21 4.02
CA GLY A 76 -14.03 -9.10 5.11
C GLY A 76 -13.30 -8.87 6.44
N GLN A 77 -12.58 -7.76 6.58
CA GLN A 77 -11.91 -7.36 7.84
C GLN A 77 -12.34 -5.96 8.28
N THR A 78 -11.97 -5.60 9.51
CA THR A 78 -12.16 -4.26 10.04
C THR A 78 -11.07 -3.32 9.54
N GLU A 79 -11.40 -2.04 9.43
CA GLU A 79 -10.41 -1.01 9.13
C GLU A 79 -9.31 -0.96 10.21
N ALA A 80 -8.07 -0.76 9.77
CA ALA A 80 -6.92 -0.54 10.63
C ALA A 80 -6.17 0.71 10.19
N SER A 81 -5.57 1.41 11.17
CA SER A 81 -4.81 2.65 10.96
C SER A 81 -3.40 2.54 11.54
N PHE A 82 -2.42 3.10 10.84
CA PHE A 82 -1.00 3.03 11.15
C PHE A 82 -0.34 4.40 10.94
N LEU A 83 0.40 4.90 11.93
CA LEU A 83 1.07 6.20 11.85
C LEU A 83 2.41 6.06 11.15
N ALA A 84 2.78 7.01 10.29
CA ALA A 84 4.10 7.02 9.69
C ALA A 84 5.18 7.26 10.77
N THR A 85 6.17 6.37 10.82
CA THR A 85 7.36 6.49 11.67
C THR A 85 8.62 6.77 10.84
N THR A 86 8.56 6.54 9.53
CA THR A 86 9.61 6.88 8.56
C THR A 86 8.95 7.35 7.29
N LEU A 87 9.46 8.45 6.71
CA LEU A 87 9.05 8.97 5.42
C LEU A 87 10.27 9.56 4.72
N THR A 88 10.62 9.00 3.56
CA THR A 88 11.74 9.42 2.72
C THR A 88 11.32 9.37 1.25
N ASP A 89 12.22 9.80 0.36
CA ASP A 89 11.98 9.80 -1.09
C ASP A 89 11.96 8.40 -1.72
N SER A 90 12.19 7.34 -0.94
CA SER A 90 12.15 5.95 -1.44
C SER A 90 11.60 4.93 -0.45
N GLU A 91 11.23 5.34 0.76
CA GLU A 91 10.69 4.44 1.79
C GLU A 91 9.67 5.17 2.66
N VAL A 92 8.58 4.47 2.98
CA VAL A 92 7.66 4.85 4.05
C VAL A 92 7.38 3.65 4.95
N VAL A 93 7.39 3.90 6.25
CA VAL A 93 7.06 2.91 7.29
C VAL A 93 5.89 3.44 8.10
N PHE A 94 4.81 2.67 8.15
CA PHE A 94 3.65 2.92 8.99
C PHE A 94 3.59 1.90 10.12
N GLU A 95 3.26 2.34 11.32
CA GLU A 95 3.26 1.51 12.52
C GLU A 95 1.99 1.67 13.37
N ASN A 96 1.52 0.54 13.90
CA ASN A 96 0.55 0.42 14.97
C ASN A 96 0.94 -0.80 15.81
N ALA A 97 1.73 -0.57 16.86
CA ALA A 97 2.22 -1.63 17.74
C ALA A 97 1.11 -2.41 18.47
N LEU A 98 -0.09 -1.81 18.59
CA LEU A 98 -1.25 -2.42 19.25
C LEU A 98 -2.09 -3.28 18.29
N HIS A 99 -1.83 -3.25 16.98
CA HIS A 99 -2.51 -4.09 16.01
C HIS A 99 -2.02 -5.55 16.11
N ASP A 100 -2.90 -6.52 15.88
CA ASP A 100 -2.63 -7.93 16.15
C ASP A 100 -1.65 -8.56 15.15
N PHE A 101 -1.85 -8.34 13.85
CA PHE A 101 -0.88 -8.49 12.77
C PHE A 101 -1.49 -7.91 11.48
N PRO A 102 -0.76 -7.09 10.72
CA PRO A 102 0.62 -6.65 10.97
C PRO A 102 0.68 -5.49 11.96
N GLN A 103 1.87 -5.21 12.49
CA GLN A 103 2.12 -4.01 13.30
C GLN A 103 2.82 -2.92 12.47
N ARG A 104 3.51 -3.31 11.40
CA ARG A 104 4.15 -2.41 10.45
C ARG A 104 3.75 -2.73 9.02
N VAL A 105 3.48 -1.68 8.25
CA VAL A 105 3.28 -1.71 6.80
C VAL A 105 4.36 -0.81 6.18
N ILE A 106 5.15 -1.35 5.28
CA ILE A 106 6.34 -0.72 4.74
C ILE A 106 6.27 -0.75 3.22
N TYR A 107 6.56 0.37 2.58
CA TYR A 107 6.75 0.44 1.13
C TYR A 107 8.17 0.92 0.84
N ARG A 108 8.84 0.28 -0.12
CA ARG A 108 10.17 0.67 -0.60
C ARG A 108 10.21 0.74 -2.12
N SER A 109 10.51 1.93 -2.64
CA SER A 109 10.85 2.12 -4.04
C SER A 109 12.24 1.54 -4.33
N LEU A 110 12.36 0.78 -5.41
CA LEU A 110 13.61 0.18 -5.87
C LEU A 110 13.89 0.62 -7.32
N PRO A 111 15.17 0.61 -7.76
CA PRO A 111 15.52 0.91 -9.15
C PRO A 111 14.78 0.03 -10.16
N GLY A 112 14.56 0.58 -11.36
CA GLY A 112 13.94 -0.16 -12.47
C GLY A 112 12.42 -0.30 -12.37
N GLY A 113 11.74 0.60 -11.67
CA GLY A 113 10.27 0.58 -11.56
C GLY A 113 9.77 -0.59 -10.69
N ARG A 114 10.53 -0.94 -9.66
CA ARG A 114 10.20 -1.99 -8.71
C ARG A 114 9.75 -1.38 -7.39
N LEU A 115 8.85 -2.08 -6.72
CA LEU A 115 8.34 -1.73 -5.40
C LEU A 115 8.40 -2.98 -4.53
N VAL A 116 8.71 -2.83 -3.25
CA VAL A 116 8.45 -3.88 -2.27
C VAL A 116 7.51 -3.32 -1.24
N ALA A 117 6.30 -3.88 -1.18
CA ALA A 117 5.44 -3.74 -0.01
C ALA A 117 5.83 -4.84 0.99
N ARG A 118 5.79 -4.53 2.28
CA ARG A 118 6.11 -5.49 3.34
C ARG A 118 5.19 -5.26 4.52
N ILE A 119 4.70 -6.36 5.08
CA ILE A 119 4.01 -6.33 6.36
C ILE A 119 4.83 -7.13 7.38
N GLU A 120 4.95 -6.60 8.59
CA GLU A 120 5.66 -7.31 9.66
C GLU A 120 5.08 -7.03 11.05
N GLY A 121 5.35 -7.94 11.98
CA GLY A 121 4.87 -7.87 13.36
C GLY A 121 4.97 -9.20 14.06
N VAL A 122 4.47 -9.27 15.29
CA VAL A 122 4.41 -10.50 16.08
C VAL A 122 3.03 -11.13 15.91
N ARG A 123 2.97 -12.37 15.44
CA ARG A 123 1.72 -13.15 15.34
C ARG A 123 1.83 -14.40 16.19
N ARG A 124 0.95 -14.54 17.20
CA ARG A 124 0.98 -15.65 18.17
C ARG A 124 2.35 -15.82 18.85
N GLY A 125 2.94 -14.70 19.29
CA GLY A 125 4.25 -14.68 19.98
C GLY A 125 5.47 -14.91 19.08
N THR A 126 5.29 -15.10 17.77
CA THR A 126 6.41 -15.28 16.82
C THR A 126 6.50 -14.08 15.88
N ALA A 127 7.69 -13.52 15.70
CA ALA A 127 7.93 -12.51 14.68
C ALA A 127 7.67 -13.08 13.28
N ARG A 128 6.92 -12.32 12.47
CA ARG A 128 6.56 -12.66 11.09
C ARG A 128 6.78 -11.44 10.21
N ALA A 129 7.26 -11.68 9.01
CA ALA A 129 7.34 -10.70 7.94
C ALA A 129 6.91 -11.36 6.63
N VAL A 130 6.26 -10.60 5.77
CA VAL A 130 5.88 -11.01 4.42
C VAL A 130 6.25 -9.88 3.49
N ASP A 131 7.11 -10.17 2.51
CA ASP A 131 7.47 -9.25 1.44
C ASP A 131 6.60 -9.55 0.21
N PHE A 132 6.13 -8.50 -0.44
CA PHE A 132 5.41 -8.52 -1.70
C PHE A 132 6.24 -7.74 -2.73
N PRO A 133 7.14 -8.42 -3.47
CA PRO A 133 7.83 -7.81 -4.60
C PRO A 133 6.82 -7.47 -5.69
N MET A 134 6.87 -6.24 -6.18
CA MET A 134 5.95 -5.73 -7.18
C MET A 134 6.70 -5.03 -8.31
N GLN A 135 6.06 -5.03 -9.48
CA GLN A 135 6.53 -4.33 -10.67
C GLN A 135 5.46 -3.34 -11.13
N ARG A 136 5.93 -2.20 -11.66
CA ARG A 136 5.04 -1.21 -12.24
C ARG A 136 4.35 -1.76 -13.48
N VAL A 137 3.03 -1.58 -13.57
CA VAL A 137 2.20 -1.99 -14.69
C VAL A 137 1.32 -0.84 -15.17
N SER A 138 0.73 -0.97 -16.37
CA SER A 138 -0.26 0.00 -16.85
C SER A 138 -1.55 -0.10 -16.04
N CYS A 139 -2.03 1.04 -15.54
CA CYS A 139 -3.33 1.12 -14.84
C CYS A 139 -4.52 0.81 -15.75
N ASN A 140 -4.37 1.00 -17.06
CA ASN A 140 -5.41 0.75 -18.04
C ASN A 140 -5.25 -0.61 -18.74
N ALA A 141 -4.46 -1.53 -18.18
CA ALA A 141 -4.26 -2.84 -18.77
C ALA A 141 -5.62 -3.58 -18.86
N PRO A 142 -6.03 -4.05 -20.06
CA PRO A 142 -7.26 -4.82 -20.18
C PRO A 142 -7.14 -6.10 -19.34
N ALA A 143 -8.25 -6.49 -18.70
CA ALA A 143 -8.33 -7.82 -18.09
C ALA A 143 -8.02 -8.86 -19.17
N ALA A 144 -7.13 -9.81 -18.88
CA ALA A 144 -6.94 -10.94 -19.78
C ALA A 144 -8.30 -11.60 -20.02
N ALA A 145 -8.67 -11.78 -21.29
CA ALA A 145 -9.90 -12.48 -21.63
C ALA A 145 -9.89 -13.86 -20.95
N PRO A 146 -11.00 -14.32 -20.35
CA PRO A 146 -11.05 -15.66 -19.77
C PRO A 146 -10.67 -16.67 -20.86
N ALA A 147 -9.74 -17.58 -20.55
CA ALA A 147 -9.43 -18.69 -21.41
C ALA A 147 -10.73 -19.48 -21.67
N GLY A 148 -11.15 -19.53 -22.93
CA GLY A 148 -12.38 -20.21 -23.34
C GLY A 148 -12.40 -21.65 -22.84
N ARG A 149 -13.57 -22.08 -22.35
CA ARG A 149 -13.86 -23.50 -22.13
C ARG A 149 -14.16 -24.19 -23.44
#